data_AF-A0A7X0J2L4-F1
#
_entry.id   AF-A0A7X0J2L4-F1
#
_cell.length_a   1.000
_cell.length_b   1.000
_cell.length_c   1.000
_cell.angle_alpha   90.00
_cell.angle_beta   90.00
_cell.angle_gamma   90.00
#
_symmetry.space_group_name_H-M   'P 1'
#
loop_
_entity.id
_entity.type
_entity.pdbx_description
1 polymer ?
#
loop_
_entity_poly.entity_id
_entity_poly.type
_entity_poly.pdbx_seq_one_letter_code
_entity_poly.pdbx_strand_id
1 'polypeptide(L)'
;MKKLIINISFFLVAVTTIVGCKKDVASKYNNPEKAENASLSGLFTAMLNNDRVAAKYWNVRTFLCQMPGVYAQTSYFPNSNSVYQQSDSYSQNYWDDFYTTGGNGSGSMALYRAMEAKFKTLSTSDQTAQATIMQAAKVVLIEQAAKMVDLWGDIPYSEAGSLETGSTIKNPKYDDQKVLYTGFIADLATASAYFKANATNKDFAKADILLKGDVGQWARYANSLRLRLLMRISKVDEATARTAVLDMLNNSATYPLVDGGNNPSYSPGTSDILLQPLTNSTSDLHAAFLEGSWYATDYMLNTVMLTANDPRIPVMYDKYGRTQKINGQDVFVPNKTYKAMPITFSATDQETNFPDYSVLDSATFLFNQKLPGIIITASEVNLLKAEAYERWGSSASAQTSYETALRQSVSFYYYLNNLNQGGGYVNLPAPKDSVVNVWINSSTASYTGSSANKLTNIYIQKWAHLGVLQSMEAWAEYRRTGFPILTFPSDGKLSGFDTPPTRLIYPSTEKTLNSANYQAVQAKDTRKTKIFWQQ
;
A
#
# COMPACT_ATOMS: atom_id res chain seq x y z
N MET A 1 59.56 -33.62 -7.14
CA MET A 1 59.26 -32.24 -7.59
C MET A 1 57.84 -32.03 -8.15
N LYS A 2 57.08 -33.07 -8.54
CA LYS A 2 55.68 -32.90 -9.03
C LYS A 2 54.60 -32.76 -7.92
N LYS A 3 54.88 -33.15 -6.67
CA LYS A 3 53.92 -33.05 -5.54
C LYS A 3 54.04 -31.74 -4.72
N LEU A 4 55.09 -30.93 -4.94
CA LEU A 4 55.27 -29.66 -4.24
C LEU A 4 54.58 -28.48 -4.96
N ILE A 5 54.42 -28.58 -6.28
CA ILE A 5 53.76 -27.55 -7.10
C ILE A 5 52.23 -27.59 -6.92
N ILE A 6 51.64 -28.77 -6.69
CA ILE A 6 50.18 -28.93 -6.51
C ILE A 6 49.70 -28.32 -5.18
N ASN A 7 50.50 -28.39 -4.11
CA ASN A 7 50.10 -27.84 -2.81
C ASN A 7 50.29 -26.32 -2.70
N ILE A 8 51.20 -25.73 -3.48
CA ILE A 8 51.35 -24.26 -3.55
C ILE A 8 50.23 -23.64 -4.40
N SER A 9 49.75 -24.34 -5.44
CA SER A 9 48.60 -23.88 -6.22
C SER A 9 47.27 -23.91 -5.46
N PHE A 10 47.08 -24.85 -4.52
CA PHE A 10 45.87 -24.89 -3.68
C PHE A 10 45.88 -23.83 -2.56
N PHE A 11 47.06 -23.44 -2.06
CA PHE A 11 47.17 -22.39 -1.05
C PHE A 11 47.07 -20.97 -1.64
N LEU A 12 47.47 -20.77 -2.91
CA LEU A 12 47.33 -19.48 -3.60
C LEU A 12 45.89 -19.20 -4.08
N VAL A 13 45.08 -20.24 -4.31
CA VAL A 13 43.66 -20.11 -4.68
C VAL A 13 42.74 -19.90 -3.45
N ALA A 14 43.21 -20.27 -2.25
CA ALA A 14 42.45 -20.07 -1.01
C ALA A 14 42.53 -18.65 -0.42
N VAL A 15 43.41 -17.78 -0.93
CA VAL A 15 43.63 -16.42 -0.37
C VAL A 15 42.99 -15.31 -1.22
N THR A 16 42.41 -15.60 -2.39
CA THR A 16 41.81 -14.57 -3.26
C THR A 16 40.29 -14.43 -3.16
N THR A 17 39.60 -15.16 -2.28
CA THR A 17 38.12 -15.13 -2.19
C THR A 17 37.53 -14.17 -1.15
N ILE A 18 38.31 -13.35 -0.45
CA ILE A 18 37.78 -12.47 0.63
C ILE A 18 37.54 -11.01 0.18
N VAL A 19 37.73 -10.65 -1.10
CA VAL A 19 37.56 -9.25 -1.58
C VAL A 19 36.33 -9.05 -2.49
N GLY A 20 35.41 -10.03 -2.54
CA GLY A 20 34.23 -9.98 -3.42
C GLY A 20 33.04 -9.16 -2.91
N CYS A 21 32.75 -9.16 -1.60
CA CYS A 21 31.47 -8.64 -1.09
C CYS A 21 31.39 -7.11 -0.94
N LYS A 22 32.52 -6.38 -1.03
CA LYS A 22 32.49 -4.90 -0.94
C LYS A 22 32.04 -4.22 -2.24
N LYS A 23 32.26 -4.84 -3.40
CA LYS A 23 31.90 -4.23 -4.69
C LYS A 23 30.39 -4.27 -4.96
N ASP A 24 29.68 -5.31 -4.52
CA ASP A 24 28.24 -5.44 -4.73
C ASP A 24 27.41 -4.39 -3.99
N VAL A 25 27.84 -3.97 -2.79
CA VAL A 25 27.17 -2.91 -2.03
C VAL A 25 27.32 -1.59 -2.78
N ALA A 26 28.55 -1.20 -3.16
CA ALA A 26 28.80 0.05 -3.86
C ALA A 26 28.12 0.14 -5.24
N SER A 27 27.94 -0.99 -5.95
CA SER A 27 27.23 -1.01 -7.24
C SER A 27 25.71 -0.93 -7.12
N LYS A 28 25.15 -1.18 -5.93
CA LYS A 28 23.70 -1.07 -5.65
C LYS A 28 23.27 0.33 -5.23
N TYR A 29 24.21 1.17 -4.79
CA TYR A 29 23.98 2.57 -4.48
C TYR A 29 24.52 3.45 -5.61
N ASN A 30 23.94 4.65 -5.79
CA ASN A 30 24.36 5.53 -6.86
C ASN A 30 25.86 5.85 -6.75
N ASN A 31 26.59 5.77 -7.87
CA ASN A 31 27.92 6.35 -7.95
C ASN A 31 27.77 7.88 -7.77
N PRO A 32 28.30 8.49 -6.70
CA PRO A 32 28.18 9.93 -6.45
C PRO A 32 28.70 10.78 -7.63
N GLU A 33 29.70 10.27 -8.36
CA GLU A 33 30.30 10.92 -9.53
C GLU A 33 29.37 10.95 -10.76
N LYS A 34 28.34 10.09 -10.82
CA LYS A 34 27.32 10.14 -11.89
C LYS A 34 26.11 11.01 -11.53
N ALA A 35 25.99 11.44 -10.28
CA ALA A 35 24.93 12.33 -9.79
C ALA A 35 25.35 13.82 -9.84
N GLU A 36 26.43 14.14 -10.55
CA GLU A 36 26.87 15.52 -10.79
C GLU A 36 25.74 16.30 -11.48
N ASN A 37 24.98 17.06 -10.68
CA ASN A 37 23.96 18.06 -11.04
C ASN A 37 22.47 17.67 -11.08
N ALA A 38 22.01 16.66 -10.34
CA ALA A 38 20.56 16.49 -10.14
C ALA A 38 19.97 17.66 -9.31
N SER A 39 18.91 18.31 -9.80
CA SER A 39 18.19 19.36 -9.06
C SER A 39 17.23 18.75 -8.01
N LEU A 40 16.90 19.51 -6.95
CA LEU A 40 15.92 19.05 -5.94
C LEU A 40 14.56 18.74 -6.58
N SER A 41 14.13 19.56 -7.54
CA SER A 41 12.94 19.29 -8.36
C SER A 41 13.02 17.93 -9.07
N GLY A 42 14.14 17.63 -9.73
CA GLY A 42 14.32 16.37 -10.44
C GLY A 42 14.33 15.15 -9.51
N LEU A 43 15.02 15.26 -8.37
CA LEU A 43 15.04 14.21 -7.34
C LEU A 43 13.64 13.97 -6.75
N PHE A 44 12.88 15.04 -6.50
CA PHE A 44 11.52 14.93 -5.99
C PHE A 44 10.56 14.29 -7.00
N THR A 45 10.61 14.70 -8.28
CA THR A 45 9.83 14.04 -9.33
C THR A 45 10.19 12.55 -9.45
N ALA A 46 11.48 12.21 -9.37
CA ALA A 46 11.93 10.82 -9.38
C ALA A 46 11.38 10.04 -8.18
N MET A 47 11.33 10.65 -7.00
CA MET A 47 10.78 10.05 -5.79
C MET A 47 9.29 9.71 -5.92
N LEU A 48 8.52 10.60 -6.56
CA LEU A 48 7.10 10.41 -6.84
C LEU A 48 6.82 9.36 -7.93
N ASN A 49 7.73 9.20 -8.89
CA ASN A 49 7.64 8.16 -9.93
C ASN A 49 8.01 6.79 -9.35
N ASN A 50 7.13 6.24 -8.51
CA ASN A 50 7.39 5.07 -7.69
C ASN A 50 6.43 3.92 -8.02
N ASP A 51 6.97 2.78 -8.46
CA ASP A 51 6.14 1.65 -8.89
C ASP A 51 5.53 0.89 -7.71
N ARG A 52 6.00 1.15 -6.48
CA ARG A 52 5.37 0.65 -5.25
C ARG A 52 4.04 1.34 -4.93
N VAL A 53 3.79 2.48 -5.55
CA VAL A 53 2.53 3.23 -5.46
C VAL A 53 1.72 3.09 -6.72
N ALA A 54 2.35 3.26 -7.89
CA ALA A 54 1.67 3.13 -9.17
C ALA A 54 1.12 1.70 -9.36
N ALA A 55 -0.01 1.60 -10.06
CA ALA A 55 -0.56 0.32 -10.47
C ALA A 55 0.32 -0.26 -11.60
N LYS A 56 1.40 -0.95 -11.21
CA LYS A 56 2.32 -1.60 -12.14
C LYS A 56 2.44 -3.09 -11.91
N TYR A 57 2.80 -3.80 -12.98
CA TYR A 57 2.89 -5.27 -13.00
C TYR A 57 3.65 -5.81 -11.79
N TRP A 58 4.91 -5.40 -11.58
CA TRP A 58 5.74 -5.97 -10.52
C TRP A 58 5.13 -5.79 -9.13
N ASN A 59 4.66 -4.59 -8.80
CA ASN A 59 4.06 -4.32 -7.50
C ASN A 59 2.77 -5.13 -7.27
N VAL A 60 1.86 -5.13 -8.26
CA VAL A 60 0.59 -5.85 -8.17
C VAL A 60 0.82 -7.36 -8.11
N ARG A 61 1.51 -7.91 -9.10
CA ARG A 61 1.66 -9.35 -9.33
C ARG A 61 2.58 -10.03 -8.33
N THR A 62 3.65 -9.40 -7.90
CA THR A 62 4.69 -10.08 -7.12
C THR A 62 4.68 -9.74 -5.64
N PHE A 63 4.11 -8.58 -5.29
CA PHE A 63 4.00 -8.15 -3.90
C PHE A 63 2.54 -8.12 -3.44
N LEU A 64 1.75 -7.13 -3.88
CA LEU A 64 0.41 -6.86 -3.36
C LEU A 64 -0.50 -8.10 -3.36
N CYS A 65 -0.66 -8.75 -4.50
CA CYS A 65 -1.60 -9.86 -4.64
C CYS A 65 -1.11 -11.18 -4.03
N GLN A 66 0.21 -11.37 -3.89
CA GLN A 66 0.82 -12.65 -3.46
C GLN A 66 1.05 -12.73 -1.95
N MET A 67 1.26 -11.59 -1.29
CA MET A 67 1.54 -11.53 0.15
C MET A 67 0.42 -10.82 0.91
N PRO A 68 0.40 -9.48 1.07
CA PRO A 68 -0.62 -8.82 1.87
C PRO A 68 -2.04 -9.09 1.35
N GLY A 69 -2.23 -9.27 0.04
CA GLY A 69 -3.52 -9.60 -0.57
C GLY A 69 -4.04 -10.98 -0.18
N VAL A 70 -3.16 -11.97 -0.12
CA VAL A 70 -3.49 -13.32 0.40
C VAL A 70 -3.74 -13.27 1.90
N TYR A 71 -2.88 -12.56 2.66
CA TYR A 71 -2.95 -12.52 4.12
C TYR A 71 -4.12 -11.69 4.65
N ALA A 72 -4.65 -10.77 3.84
CA ALA A 72 -5.88 -10.03 4.11
C ALA A 72 -7.10 -10.56 3.35
N GLN A 73 -6.94 -11.59 2.51
CA GLN A 73 -7.95 -12.11 1.59
C GLN A 73 -8.65 -11.01 0.74
N THR A 74 -7.89 -9.99 0.35
CA THR A 74 -8.32 -8.96 -0.61
C THR A 74 -7.93 -9.29 -2.05
N SER A 75 -7.12 -10.35 -2.24
CA SER A 75 -6.79 -10.98 -3.53
C SER A 75 -7.15 -12.47 -3.49
N TYR A 76 -7.19 -13.11 -4.65
CA TYR A 76 -7.41 -14.56 -4.76
C TYR A 76 -6.56 -15.36 -3.77
N PHE A 77 -7.18 -16.35 -3.14
CA PHE A 77 -6.53 -17.26 -2.22
C PHE A 77 -6.26 -18.61 -2.91
N PRO A 78 -5.01 -18.87 -3.36
CA PRO A 78 -4.67 -20.17 -3.94
C PRO A 78 -4.56 -21.23 -2.84
N ASN A 79 -5.24 -22.37 -2.97
CA ASN A 79 -5.04 -23.47 -2.04
C ASN A 79 -3.79 -24.28 -2.41
N SER A 80 -2.62 -23.71 -2.11
CA SER A 80 -1.31 -24.35 -2.23
C SER A 80 -0.73 -24.68 -0.86
N ASN A 81 0.18 -25.66 -0.79
CA ASN A 81 0.93 -25.93 0.44
C ASN A 81 1.85 -24.74 0.83
N SER A 82 2.23 -23.90 -0.13
CA SER A 82 3.13 -22.75 0.06
C SER A 82 2.42 -21.40 0.16
N VAL A 83 1.08 -21.35 0.22
CA VAL A 83 0.30 -20.08 0.19
C VAL A 83 0.70 -19.06 1.27
N TYR A 84 1.16 -19.53 2.43
CA TYR A 84 1.61 -18.65 3.51
C TYR A 84 3.13 -18.44 3.54
N GLN A 85 3.87 -19.10 2.66
CA GLN A 85 5.30 -18.91 2.50
C GLN A 85 5.57 -17.55 1.86
N GLN A 86 6.44 -16.77 2.49
CA GLN A 86 6.87 -15.49 1.93
C GLN A 86 7.82 -15.76 0.77
N SER A 87 7.68 -15.01 -0.33
CA SER A 87 8.68 -15.03 -1.38
C SER A 87 9.87 -14.18 -0.94
N ASP A 88 11.00 -14.83 -0.67
CA ASP A 88 12.22 -14.13 -0.26
C ASP A 88 12.69 -13.13 -1.32
N SER A 89 12.62 -13.50 -2.61
CA SER A 89 13.06 -12.63 -3.70
C SER A 89 12.13 -11.43 -3.89
N TYR A 90 10.81 -11.61 -3.85
CA TYR A 90 9.87 -10.49 -3.99
C TYR A 90 9.86 -9.59 -2.77
N SER A 91 10.01 -10.17 -1.56
CA SER A 91 10.16 -9.39 -0.33
C SER A 91 11.46 -8.59 -0.33
N GLN A 92 12.56 -9.18 -0.79
CA GLN A 92 13.84 -8.48 -0.94
C GLN A 92 13.74 -7.36 -1.97
N ASN A 93 13.15 -7.60 -3.14
CA ASN A 93 12.99 -6.55 -4.15
C ASN A 93 12.19 -5.37 -3.60
N TYR A 94 11.07 -5.62 -2.91
CA TYR A 94 10.26 -4.55 -2.32
C TYR A 94 10.98 -3.78 -1.21
N TRP A 95 11.86 -4.47 -0.46
CA TRP A 95 12.76 -3.85 0.51
C TRP A 95 13.82 -2.99 -0.16
N ASP A 96 14.53 -3.53 -1.16
CA ASP A 96 15.57 -2.85 -1.92
C ASP A 96 15.01 -1.62 -2.65
N ASP A 97 13.78 -1.69 -3.17
CA ASP A 97 13.03 -0.61 -3.82
C ASP A 97 12.75 0.60 -2.90
N PHE A 98 12.84 0.43 -1.57
CA PHE A 98 12.80 1.55 -0.60
C PHE A 98 14.16 2.24 -0.47
N TYR A 99 15.23 1.46 -0.41
CA TYR A 99 16.58 1.90 -0.06
C TYR A 99 17.45 2.25 -1.26
N THR A 100 17.11 1.77 -2.46
CA THR A 100 17.94 1.89 -3.65
C THR A 100 17.12 2.37 -4.83
N THR A 101 17.74 3.16 -5.70
CA THR A 101 17.11 3.65 -6.94
C THR A 101 17.22 2.64 -8.09
N GLY A 102 17.76 1.44 -7.83
CA GLY A 102 17.81 0.34 -8.78
C GLY A 102 16.67 -0.63 -8.50
N GLY A 103 15.97 -1.08 -9.55
CA GLY A 103 14.84 -1.99 -9.40
C GLY A 103 13.53 -1.38 -9.90
N ASN A 104 12.41 -1.75 -9.26
CA ASN A 104 11.08 -1.27 -9.63
C ASN A 104 10.65 -0.09 -8.74
N GLY A 105 11.30 0.16 -7.60
CA GLY A 105 11.03 1.31 -6.74
C GLY A 105 11.71 2.58 -7.19
N SER A 106 11.28 3.70 -6.61
CA SER A 106 12.00 4.98 -6.75
C SER A 106 13.22 5.08 -5.83
N GLY A 107 13.37 4.23 -4.81
CA GLY A 107 14.42 4.38 -3.80
C GLY A 107 14.19 5.60 -2.91
N SER A 108 12.98 5.75 -2.37
CA SER A 108 12.56 6.95 -1.62
C SER A 108 13.52 7.34 -0.49
N MET A 109 14.13 6.37 0.19
CA MET A 109 15.11 6.64 1.25
C MET A 109 16.40 7.25 0.66
N ALA A 110 16.96 6.64 -0.38
CA ALA A 110 18.17 7.14 -1.04
C ALA A 110 17.94 8.51 -1.69
N LEU A 111 16.82 8.69 -2.40
CA LEU A 111 16.48 9.97 -3.02
C LEU A 111 16.30 11.07 -1.97
N TYR A 112 15.62 10.81 -0.86
CA TYR A 112 15.48 11.80 0.19
C TYR A 112 16.83 12.19 0.81
N ARG A 113 17.74 11.23 1.01
CA ARG A 113 19.10 11.50 1.51
C ARG A 113 19.93 12.33 0.53
N ALA A 114 19.83 12.03 -0.77
CA ALA A 114 20.43 12.86 -1.81
C ALA A 114 19.86 14.29 -1.82
N MET A 115 18.54 14.42 -1.61
CA MET A 115 17.88 15.73 -1.47
C MET A 115 18.38 16.50 -0.24
N GLU A 116 18.49 15.86 0.92
CA GLU A 116 19.04 16.49 2.13
C GLU A 116 20.49 16.96 1.92
N ALA A 117 21.33 16.12 1.33
CA ALA A 117 22.72 16.46 1.02
C ALA A 117 22.77 17.67 0.07
N LYS A 118 21.98 17.66 -1.01
CA LYS A 118 21.91 18.77 -1.96
C LYS A 118 21.39 20.05 -1.30
N PHE A 119 20.32 19.97 -0.51
CA PHE A 119 19.70 21.12 0.15
C PHE A 119 20.71 21.85 1.07
N LYS A 120 21.58 21.12 1.77
CA LYS A 120 22.63 21.70 2.62
C LYS A 120 23.69 22.49 1.84
N THR A 121 23.88 22.22 0.55
CA THR A 121 24.83 22.95 -0.30
C THR A 121 24.26 24.25 -0.88
N LEU A 122 22.95 24.46 -0.76
CA LEU A 122 22.27 25.63 -1.31
C LEU A 122 22.50 26.88 -0.46
N SER A 123 22.39 28.06 -1.08
CA SER A 123 22.34 29.34 -0.37
C SER A 123 21.10 29.42 0.52
N THR A 124 21.09 30.26 1.56
CA THR A 124 19.91 30.44 2.43
C THR A 124 18.66 30.86 1.65
N SER A 125 18.83 31.69 0.61
CA SER A 125 17.73 32.10 -0.27
C SER A 125 17.16 30.91 -1.04
N ASP A 126 18.03 30.07 -1.61
CA ASP A 126 17.61 28.89 -2.36
C ASP A 126 17.01 27.81 -1.46
N GLN A 127 17.52 27.65 -0.23
CA GLN A 127 16.92 26.77 0.77
C GLN A 127 15.49 27.20 1.08
N THR A 128 15.24 28.50 1.22
CA THR A 128 13.89 29.04 1.44
C THR A 128 12.99 28.74 0.23
N ALA A 129 13.49 28.93 -0.98
CA ALA A 129 12.74 28.64 -2.20
C ALA A 129 12.43 27.13 -2.38
N GLN A 130 13.31 26.24 -1.90
CA GLN A 130 13.19 24.79 -2.08
C GLN A 130 12.60 24.05 -0.87
N ALA A 131 12.32 24.77 0.23
CA ALA A 131 11.82 24.17 1.47
C ALA A 131 10.49 23.42 1.26
N THR A 132 9.60 23.93 0.40
CA THR A 132 8.32 23.26 0.10
C THR A 132 8.51 21.89 -0.56
N ILE A 133 9.51 21.75 -1.44
CA ILE A 133 9.88 20.46 -2.04
C ILE A 133 10.39 19.49 -0.96
N MET A 134 11.23 19.96 -0.04
CA MET A 134 11.73 19.12 1.05
C MET A 134 10.62 18.63 1.99
N GLN A 135 9.63 19.47 2.28
CA GLN A 135 8.46 19.10 3.10
C GLN A 135 7.60 18.06 2.38
N ALA A 136 7.34 18.24 1.08
CA ALA A 136 6.58 17.28 0.28
C ALA A 136 7.29 15.93 0.17
N ALA A 137 8.60 15.94 -0.08
CA ALA A 137 9.43 14.75 -0.09
C ALA A 137 9.39 14.03 1.26
N LYS A 138 9.41 14.76 2.38
CA LYS A 138 9.32 14.17 3.73
C LYS A 138 7.99 13.46 3.96
N VAL A 139 6.87 14.02 3.51
CA VAL A 139 5.54 13.37 3.60
C VAL A 139 5.54 12.06 2.80
N VAL A 140 6.09 12.04 1.59
CA VAL A 140 6.21 10.82 0.77
C VAL A 140 7.13 9.79 1.43
N LEU A 141 8.27 10.22 1.99
CA LEU A 141 9.17 9.32 2.70
C LEU A 141 8.46 8.66 3.89
N ILE A 142 7.74 9.45 4.69
CA ILE A 142 7.00 8.95 5.86
C ILE A 142 5.94 7.93 5.45
N GLU A 143 5.20 8.18 4.38
CA GLU A 143 4.20 7.24 3.88
C GLU A 143 4.82 5.88 3.48
N GLN A 144 5.93 5.91 2.74
CA GLN A 144 6.66 4.69 2.37
C GLN A 144 7.31 4.01 3.57
N ALA A 145 7.89 4.78 4.51
CA ALA A 145 8.54 4.26 5.71
C ALA A 145 7.53 3.64 6.68
N ALA A 146 6.34 4.23 6.83
CA ALA A 146 5.26 3.64 7.63
C ALA A 146 4.83 2.27 7.08
N LYS A 147 4.73 2.13 5.75
CA LYS A 147 4.50 0.82 5.10
C LYS A 147 5.63 -0.17 5.39
N MET A 148 6.88 0.27 5.33
CA MET A 148 8.03 -0.58 5.69
C MET A 148 7.94 -1.08 7.14
N VAL A 149 7.60 -0.20 8.08
CA VAL A 149 7.39 -0.57 9.49
C VAL A 149 6.20 -1.53 9.64
N ASP A 150 5.09 -1.29 8.96
CA ASP A 150 3.90 -2.14 9.03
C ASP A 150 4.14 -3.56 8.49
N LEU A 151 5.12 -3.72 7.60
CA LEU A 151 5.51 -4.99 7.02
C LEU A 151 6.59 -5.69 7.87
N TRP A 152 7.66 -5.00 8.27
CA TRP A 152 8.85 -5.61 8.89
C TRP A 152 9.12 -5.22 10.35
N GLY A 153 8.55 -4.12 10.84
CA GLY A 153 8.80 -3.62 12.19
C GLY A 153 9.97 -2.65 12.22
N ASP A 154 11.02 -2.95 13.00
CA ASP A 154 12.19 -2.08 13.07
C ASP A 154 12.85 -2.00 11.68
N ILE A 155 13.28 -0.82 11.26
CA ILE A 155 13.89 -0.61 9.93
C ILE A 155 15.09 0.33 10.01
N PRO A 156 16.10 0.18 9.15
CA PRO A 156 17.07 1.23 8.92
C PRO A 156 16.42 2.53 8.44
N TYR A 157 16.62 3.64 9.15
CA TYR A 157 16.00 4.91 8.77
C TYR A 157 16.90 6.11 9.03
N SER A 158 17.19 6.42 10.29
CA SER A 158 17.99 7.58 10.70
C SER A 158 19.42 7.56 10.16
N GLU A 159 20.02 6.39 10.05
CA GLU A 159 21.39 6.21 9.53
C GLU A 159 21.44 5.69 8.09
N ALA A 160 20.28 5.40 7.48
CA ALA A 160 20.23 4.90 6.11
C ALA A 160 20.63 6.00 5.11
N GLY A 161 21.35 5.60 4.04
CA GLY A 161 21.87 6.50 3.00
C GLY A 161 23.10 7.31 3.44
N SER A 162 24.04 6.68 4.15
CA SER A 162 25.28 7.33 4.60
C SER A 162 26.21 7.70 3.44
N LEU A 163 26.14 6.98 2.32
CA LEU A 163 26.95 7.25 1.14
C LEU A 163 26.55 8.59 0.50
N GLU A 164 25.24 8.84 0.45
CA GLU A 164 24.64 10.05 -0.11
C GLU A 164 24.88 11.27 0.77
N THR A 165 24.94 11.09 2.09
CA THR A 165 25.04 12.20 3.05
C THR A 165 26.48 12.52 3.49
N GLY A 166 27.38 11.54 3.48
CA GLY A 166 28.73 11.69 4.01
C GLY A 166 29.81 10.93 3.25
N SER A 167 29.51 10.40 2.05
CA SER A 167 30.46 9.67 1.19
C SER A 167 31.19 8.53 1.90
N THR A 168 30.57 7.96 2.94
CA THR A 168 31.09 6.85 3.73
C THR A 168 30.10 5.71 3.71
N ILE A 169 30.60 4.48 3.55
CA ILE A 169 29.78 3.28 3.64
C ILE A 169 29.68 2.90 5.12
N LYS A 170 28.55 3.22 5.75
CA LYS A 170 28.19 2.78 7.09
C LYS A 170 26.93 1.93 6.97
N ASN A 171 27.01 0.69 7.45
CA ASN A 171 25.85 -0.16 7.54
C ASN A 171 24.89 0.41 8.60
N PRO A 172 23.63 0.74 8.23
CA PRO A 172 22.74 1.46 9.13
C PRO A 172 22.15 0.55 10.19
N LYS A 173 22.00 1.07 11.41
CA LYS A 173 21.24 0.39 12.48
C LYS A 173 19.75 0.35 12.17
N TYR A 174 19.06 -0.59 12.82
CA TYR A 174 17.60 -0.69 12.79
C TYR A 174 17.02 0.24 13.85
N ASP A 175 16.18 1.18 13.43
CA ASP A 175 15.48 2.08 14.32
C ASP A 175 14.21 1.43 14.86
N ASP A 176 13.92 1.69 16.13
CA ASP A 176 12.74 1.17 16.80
C ASP A 176 11.46 1.67 16.14
N GLN A 177 10.60 0.73 15.74
CA GLN A 177 9.34 0.98 15.05
C GLN A 177 8.40 1.96 15.79
N LYS A 178 8.36 1.95 17.13
CA LYS A 178 7.48 2.83 17.92
C LYS A 178 8.02 4.26 17.93
N VAL A 179 9.34 4.40 18.10
CA VAL A 179 10.02 5.71 18.02
C VAL A 179 9.84 6.33 16.64
N LEU A 180 10.03 5.54 15.57
CA LEU A 180 9.81 6.00 14.20
C LEU A 180 8.38 6.49 13.98
N TYR A 181 7.38 5.69 14.35
CA TYR A 181 5.97 6.06 14.22
C TYR A 181 5.63 7.36 14.97
N THR A 182 6.16 7.52 16.18
CA THR A 182 5.97 8.75 16.98
C THR A 182 6.58 9.96 16.27
N GLY A 183 7.79 9.82 15.72
CA GLY A 183 8.44 10.85 14.91
C GLY A 183 7.65 11.18 13.65
N PHE A 184 7.17 10.17 12.92
CA PHE A 184 6.35 10.34 11.72
C PHE A 184 5.09 11.17 12.00
N ILE A 185 4.37 10.87 13.08
CA ILE A 185 3.16 11.61 13.47
C ILE A 185 3.47 13.09 13.76
N ALA A 186 4.59 13.38 14.42
CA ALA A 186 5.02 14.75 14.73
C ALA A 186 5.49 15.50 13.47
N ASP A 187 6.23 14.82 12.60
CA ASP A 187 6.72 15.37 11.34
C ASP A 187 5.59 15.70 10.37
N LEU A 188 4.55 14.86 10.30
CA LEU A 188 3.35 15.13 9.49
C LEU A 188 2.56 16.34 10.01
N ALA A 189 2.49 16.53 11.33
CA ALA A 189 1.89 17.72 11.92
C ALA A 189 2.67 18.99 11.51
N THR A 190 4.00 18.93 11.58
CA THR A 190 4.89 20.02 11.16
C THR A 190 4.74 20.33 9.67
N ALA A 191 4.72 19.30 8.82
CA ALA A 191 4.56 19.44 7.38
C ALA A 191 3.21 20.07 7.01
N SER A 192 2.11 19.62 7.63
CA SER A 192 0.80 20.22 7.37
C SER A 192 0.75 21.70 7.76
N ALA A 193 1.27 22.05 8.94
CA ALA A 193 1.36 23.44 9.36
C ALA A 193 2.20 24.29 8.39
N TYR A 194 3.32 23.74 7.90
CA TYR A 194 4.15 24.40 6.90
C TYR A 194 3.37 24.69 5.61
N PHE A 195 2.68 23.70 5.03
CA PHE A 195 1.93 23.87 3.79
C PHE A 195 0.80 24.89 3.90
N LYS A 196 0.19 25.02 5.08
CA LYS A 196 -0.84 26.03 5.33
C LYS A 196 -0.29 27.45 5.45
N ALA A 197 0.95 27.59 5.91
CA ALA A 197 1.59 28.88 6.13
C ALA A 197 2.34 29.39 4.90
N ASN A 198 2.60 28.54 3.90
CA ASN A 198 3.45 28.85 2.76
C ASN A 198 2.72 28.68 1.43
N ALA A 199 3.04 29.53 0.46
CA ALA A 199 2.51 29.45 -0.89
C ALA A 199 3.31 28.48 -1.78
N THR A 200 2.69 28.05 -2.86
CA THR A 200 3.38 27.31 -3.93
C THR A 200 4.35 28.21 -4.70
N ASN A 201 5.34 27.60 -5.35
CA ASN A 201 6.22 28.27 -6.29
C ASN A 201 6.35 27.47 -7.60
N LYS A 202 6.93 28.10 -8.63
CA LYS A 202 7.01 27.52 -9.99
C LYS A 202 7.80 26.22 -10.03
N ASP A 203 8.89 26.12 -9.26
CA ASP A 203 9.75 24.94 -9.24
C ASP A 203 9.03 23.75 -8.60
N PHE A 204 8.32 23.99 -7.50
CA PHE A 204 7.51 22.97 -6.84
C PHE A 204 6.35 22.51 -7.72
N ALA A 205 5.59 23.44 -8.30
CA ALA A 205 4.46 23.11 -9.17
C ALA A 205 4.88 22.31 -10.41
N LYS A 206 6.09 22.54 -10.94
CA LYS A 206 6.64 21.77 -12.05
C LYS A 206 7.15 20.39 -11.62
N ALA A 207 7.74 20.28 -10.42
CA ALA A 207 8.31 19.04 -9.91
C ALA A 207 7.24 18.06 -9.38
N ASP A 208 6.14 18.58 -8.87
CA ASP A 208 5.09 17.80 -8.22
C ASP A 208 4.13 17.17 -9.23
N ILE A 209 4.43 15.94 -9.63
CA ILE A 209 3.57 15.14 -10.49
C ILE A 209 2.36 14.53 -9.76
N LEU A 210 2.28 14.66 -8.43
CA LEU A 210 1.21 14.09 -7.63
C LEU A 210 0.06 15.09 -7.43
N LEU A 211 0.36 16.26 -6.86
CA LEU A 211 -0.63 17.29 -6.50
C LEU A 211 -0.43 18.61 -7.24
N LYS A 212 0.44 18.65 -8.26
CA LYS A 212 0.64 19.79 -9.17
C LYS A 212 1.01 21.09 -8.44
N GLY A 213 1.69 20.97 -7.30
CA GLY A 213 2.12 22.08 -6.46
C GLY A 213 1.02 22.65 -5.55
N ASP A 214 -0.12 21.98 -5.42
CA ASP A 214 -1.22 22.43 -4.57
C ASP A 214 -0.90 22.19 -3.08
N VAL A 215 -0.40 23.23 -2.41
CA VAL A 215 -0.06 23.19 -0.99
C VAL A 215 -1.27 22.90 -0.09
N GLY A 216 -2.48 23.26 -0.52
CA GLY A 216 -3.71 22.92 0.21
C GLY A 216 -3.98 21.42 0.19
N GLN A 217 -3.77 20.77 -0.95
CA GLN A 217 -3.86 19.31 -1.05
C GLN A 217 -2.72 18.60 -0.31
N TRP A 218 -1.50 19.15 -0.31
CA TRP A 218 -0.41 18.61 0.51
C TRP A 218 -0.69 18.71 2.02
N ALA A 219 -1.28 19.82 2.49
CA ALA A 219 -1.71 19.95 3.88
C ALA A 219 -2.77 18.88 4.25
N ARG A 220 -3.71 18.61 3.33
CA ARG A 220 -4.73 17.55 3.47
C ARG A 220 -4.10 16.16 3.51
N TYR A 221 -3.16 15.89 2.62
CA TYR A 221 -2.46 14.62 2.56
C TYR A 221 -1.68 14.36 3.86
N ALA A 222 -0.88 15.34 4.32
CA ALA A 222 -0.11 15.21 5.56
C ALA A 222 -1.00 14.94 6.78
N ASN A 223 -2.11 15.67 6.94
CA ASN A 223 -3.06 15.42 8.04
C ASN A 223 -3.78 14.09 7.91
N SER A 224 -4.14 13.66 6.71
CA SER A 224 -4.87 12.40 6.51
C SER A 224 -3.98 11.20 6.77
N LEU A 225 -2.70 11.29 6.38
CA LEU A 225 -1.69 10.29 6.74
C LEU A 225 -1.46 10.30 8.25
N ARG A 226 -1.38 11.47 8.89
CA ARG A 226 -1.27 11.59 10.34
C ARG A 226 -2.46 10.92 11.05
N LEU A 227 -3.68 11.13 10.56
CA LEU A 227 -4.89 10.47 11.05
C LEU A 227 -4.78 8.95 10.90
N ARG A 228 -4.34 8.43 9.74
CA ARG A 228 -4.10 7.00 9.52
C ARG A 228 -3.13 6.43 10.56
N LEU A 229 -1.97 7.08 10.79
CA LEU A 229 -0.96 6.59 11.75
C LEU A 229 -1.44 6.69 13.20
N LEU A 230 -2.18 7.74 13.58
CA LEU A 230 -2.80 7.85 14.91
C LEU A 230 -3.82 6.74 15.14
N MET A 231 -4.66 6.45 14.14
CA MET A 231 -5.61 5.34 14.23
C MET A 231 -4.93 3.98 14.20
N ARG A 232 -3.79 3.83 13.51
CA ARG A 232 -2.95 2.62 13.52
C ARG A 232 -2.50 2.27 14.94
N ILE A 233 -2.03 3.24 15.72
CA ILE A 233 -1.56 3.01 17.10
C ILE A 233 -2.66 2.99 18.16
N SER A 234 -3.91 3.32 17.79
CA SER A 234 -5.01 3.59 18.74
C SER A 234 -5.43 2.43 19.65
N LYS A 235 -4.93 1.22 19.42
CA LYS A 235 -5.16 0.04 20.28
C LYS A 235 -4.06 -0.19 21.31
N VAL A 236 -2.85 0.33 21.07
CA VAL A 236 -1.70 0.21 21.96
C VAL A 236 -1.38 1.52 22.69
N ASP A 237 -1.76 2.66 22.12
CA ASP A 237 -1.66 3.99 22.72
C ASP A 237 -2.93 4.80 22.41
N GLU A 238 -4.03 4.39 23.05
CA GLU A 238 -5.34 5.01 22.86
C GLU A 238 -5.39 6.46 23.38
N ALA A 239 -4.67 6.78 24.46
CA ALA A 239 -4.70 8.11 25.05
C ALA A 239 -4.13 9.17 24.10
N THR A 240 -2.96 8.90 23.49
CA THR A 240 -2.33 9.77 22.50
C THR A 240 -3.22 9.88 21.26
N ALA A 241 -3.68 8.73 20.73
CA ALA A 241 -4.51 8.69 19.54
C ALA A 241 -5.82 9.48 19.72
N ARG A 242 -6.57 9.21 20.78
CA ARG A 242 -7.84 9.88 21.09
C ARG A 242 -7.68 11.39 21.18
N THR A 243 -6.68 11.85 21.92
CA THR A 243 -6.45 13.29 22.15
C THR A 243 -6.15 14.01 20.83
N ALA A 244 -5.17 13.49 20.06
CA ALA A 244 -4.76 14.12 18.81
C ALA A 244 -5.85 14.03 17.72
N VAL A 245 -6.56 12.90 17.63
CA VAL A 245 -7.61 12.72 16.61
C VAL A 245 -8.81 13.60 16.91
N LEU A 246 -9.33 13.62 18.15
CA LEU A 246 -10.48 14.48 18.46
C LEU A 246 -10.16 15.97 18.26
N ASP A 247 -8.94 16.40 18.56
CA ASP A 247 -8.48 17.75 18.21
C ASP A 247 -8.53 18.01 16.70
N MET A 248 -7.99 17.07 15.90
CA MET A 248 -8.07 17.16 14.43
C MET A 248 -9.49 17.26 13.91
N LEU A 249 -10.39 16.43 14.44
CA LEU A 249 -11.78 16.34 13.98
C LEU A 249 -12.62 17.55 14.38
N ASN A 250 -12.36 18.14 15.55
CA ASN A 250 -13.06 19.33 16.02
C ASN A 250 -12.52 20.63 15.40
N ASN A 251 -11.30 20.61 14.84
CA ASN A 251 -10.63 21.78 14.28
C ASN A 251 -10.32 21.61 12.77
N SER A 252 -11.34 21.33 11.96
CA SER A 252 -11.18 20.99 10.53
C SER A 252 -10.51 22.07 9.67
N ALA A 253 -10.65 23.36 10.02
CA ALA A 253 -9.91 24.45 9.36
C ALA A 253 -8.41 24.41 9.71
N THR A 254 -8.06 23.95 10.91
CA THR A 254 -6.67 23.72 11.32
C THR A 254 -6.11 22.49 10.64
N TYR A 255 -6.90 21.42 10.60
CA TYR A 255 -6.51 20.11 10.10
C TYR A 255 -7.37 19.69 8.90
N PRO A 256 -7.22 20.35 7.73
CA PRO A 256 -7.95 19.93 6.54
C PRO A 256 -7.56 18.49 6.21
N LEU A 257 -8.55 17.69 5.78
CA LEU A 257 -8.38 16.28 5.45
C LEU A 257 -8.74 16.01 3.98
N VAL A 258 -8.30 14.85 3.50
CA VAL A 258 -8.74 14.20 2.27
C VAL A 258 -10.06 13.52 2.59
N ASP A 259 -11.14 14.26 2.86
CA ASP A 259 -12.45 13.71 3.22
C ASP A 259 -13.53 14.02 2.16
N GLY A 260 -13.09 14.47 0.97
CA GLY A 260 -13.95 14.90 -0.13
C GLY A 260 -14.80 16.12 0.24
N GLY A 261 -14.42 16.89 1.26
CA GLY A 261 -15.25 17.95 1.82
C GLY A 261 -16.50 17.43 2.52
N ASN A 262 -16.51 16.15 2.92
CA ASN A 262 -17.70 15.42 3.36
C ASN A 262 -18.84 15.39 2.33
N ASN A 263 -18.50 15.54 1.05
CA ASN A 263 -19.47 15.44 -0.03
C ASN A 263 -19.67 13.95 -0.40
N PRO A 264 -20.90 13.42 -0.37
CA PRO A 264 -21.19 12.05 -0.79
C PRO A 264 -21.05 11.83 -2.31
N SER A 265 -21.19 12.88 -3.12
CA SER A 265 -21.05 12.85 -4.59
C SER A 265 -19.74 13.52 -5.03
N TYR A 266 -18.67 13.27 -4.29
CA TYR A 266 -17.36 13.86 -4.55
C TYR A 266 -16.74 13.35 -5.87
N SER A 267 -15.73 14.07 -6.37
CA SER A 267 -14.92 13.65 -7.51
C SER A 267 -13.61 13.05 -7.01
N PRO A 268 -13.40 11.72 -7.14
CA PRO A 268 -12.17 11.07 -6.70
C PRO A 268 -10.92 11.68 -7.32
N GLY A 269 -10.92 11.91 -8.64
CA GLY A 269 -9.76 12.42 -9.37
C GLY A 269 -9.28 13.83 -8.99
N THR A 270 -10.07 14.59 -8.22
CA THR A 270 -9.69 15.92 -7.72
C THR A 270 -9.57 16.00 -6.20
N SER A 271 -10.02 14.97 -5.48
CA SER A 271 -10.10 15.00 -4.02
C SER A 271 -9.17 13.99 -3.38
N ASP A 272 -9.04 12.80 -3.98
CA ASP A 272 -8.20 11.72 -3.50
C ASP A 272 -6.74 11.94 -3.88
N ILE A 273 -5.82 11.36 -3.11
CA ILE A 273 -4.40 11.39 -3.40
C ILE A 273 -4.07 10.20 -4.30
N LEU A 274 -4.10 10.45 -5.60
CA LEU A 274 -3.95 9.44 -6.66
C LEU A 274 -2.76 9.76 -7.56
N LEU A 275 -1.79 8.84 -7.63
CA LEU A 275 -0.67 8.94 -8.54
C LEU A 275 -1.11 8.48 -9.94
N GLN A 276 -1.34 9.44 -10.84
CA GLN A 276 -1.78 9.15 -12.20
C GLN A 276 -0.66 8.45 -12.99
N PRO A 277 -0.99 7.47 -13.85
CA PRO A 277 0.01 6.84 -14.69
C PRO A 277 0.61 7.86 -15.66
N LEU A 278 1.94 7.79 -15.84
CA LEU A 278 2.64 8.62 -16.82
C LEU A 278 2.17 8.27 -18.24
N THR A 279 2.21 9.24 -19.15
CA THR A 279 1.74 9.08 -20.54
C THR A 279 2.50 7.99 -21.32
N ASN A 280 3.74 7.69 -20.92
CA ASN A 280 4.59 6.65 -21.49
C ASN A 280 4.60 5.34 -20.67
N SER A 281 3.68 5.18 -19.70
CA SER A 281 3.56 3.94 -18.93
C SER A 281 3.16 2.79 -19.85
N THR A 282 3.98 1.74 -19.88
CA THR A 282 3.76 0.51 -20.66
C THR A 282 3.38 -0.69 -19.80
N SER A 283 2.96 -0.46 -18.54
CA SER A 283 2.70 -1.55 -17.61
C SER A 283 1.53 -2.43 -18.06
N ASP A 284 1.74 -3.75 -18.02
CA ASP A 284 0.73 -4.75 -18.33
C ASP A 284 -0.02 -5.19 -17.07
N LEU A 285 -1.04 -4.42 -16.67
CA LEU A 285 -1.91 -4.78 -15.55
C LEU A 285 -2.77 -6.02 -15.84
N HIS A 286 -3.03 -6.31 -17.12
CA HIS A 286 -3.77 -7.48 -17.52
C HIS A 286 -3.04 -8.76 -17.12
N ALA A 287 -1.76 -8.87 -17.52
CA ALA A 287 -0.90 -9.97 -17.09
C ALA A 287 -0.73 -10.01 -15.56
N ALA A 288 -0.63 -8.84 -14.93
CA ALA A 288 -0.41 -8.75 -13.48
C ALA A 288 -1.51 -9.43 -12.66
N PHE A 289 -2.78 -9.28 -13.09
CA PHE A 289 -3.92 -9.92 -12.44
C PHE A 289 -4.18 -11.34 -12.94
N LEU A 290 -4.07 -11.60 -14.26
CA LEU A 290 -4.36 -12.91 -14.84
C LEU A 290 -3.43 -14.02 -14.37
N GLU A 291 -2.19 -13.69 -14.01
CA GLU A 291 -1.24 -14.65 -13.44
C GLU A 291 -1.58 -15.02 -11.98
N GLY A 292 -2.83 -15.45 -11.76
CA GLY A 292 -3.29 -16.08 -10.54
C GLY A 292 -3.81 -15.14 -9.46
N SER A 293 -4.27 -13.93 -9.78
CA SER A 293 -4.79 -12.98 -8.77
C SER A 293 -6.18 -12.42 -9.09
N TRP A 294 -6.71 -12.70 -10.27
CA TRP A 294 -7.93 -12.11 -10.78
C TRP A 294 -9.24 -12.74 -10.30
N TYR A 295 -9.26 -13.79 -9.48
CA TYR A 295 -10.52 -14.36 -8.99
C TYR A 295 -11.12 -13.53 -7.85
N ALA A 296 -12.46 -13.50 -7.77
CA ALA A 296 -13.16 -12.87 -6.67
C ALA A 296 -12.85 -13.58 -5.34
N THR A 297 -12.77 -12.82 -4.26
CA THR A 297 -12.45 -13.35 -2.93
C THR A 297 -13.71 -13.80 -2.20
N ASP A 298 -13.62 -14.97 -1.55
CA ASP A 298 -14.77 -15.65 -0.94
C ASP A 298 -15.51 -14.76 0.07
N TYR A 299 -14.84 -14.37 1.14
CA TYR A 299 -15.46 -13.59 2.21
C TYR A 299 -15.98 -12.23 1.70
N MET A 300 -15.24 -11.56 0.83
CA MET A 300 -15.63 -10.24 0.29
C MET A 300 -16.91 -10.35 -0.53
N LEU A 301 -16.92 -11.23 -1.53
CA LEU A 301 -18.06 -11.32 -2.43
C LEU A 301 -19.24 -12.06 -1.79
N ASN A 302 -19.01 -13.28 -1.29
CA ASN A 302 -20.09 -14.16 -0.81
C ASN A 302 -20.68 -13.71 0.52
N THR A 303 -19.85 -13.25 1.47
CA THR A 303 -20.30 -12.94 2.83
C THR A 303 -20.63 -11.45 3.01
N VAL A 304 -19.80 -10.55 2.49
CA VAL A 304 -19.98 -9.10 2.70
C VAL A 304 -20.87 -8.49 1.63
N MET A 305 -20.51 -8.63 0.35
CA MET A 305 -21.11 -7.82 -0.71
C MET A 305 -22.46 -8.37 -1.18
N LEU A 306 -22.56 -9.69 -1.43
CA LEU A 306 -23.81 -10.29 -1.91
C LEU A 306 -24.93 -10.23 -0.87
N THR A 307 -24.61 -10.46 0.41
CA THR A 307 -25.62 -10.37 1.49
C THR A 307 -26.14 -8.96 1.70
N ALA A 308 -25.33 -7.95 1.34
CA ALA A 308 -25.70 -6.54 1.44
C ALA A 308 -26.39 -5.99 0.18
N ASN A 309 -26.44 -6.74 -0.93
CA ASN A 309 -26.75 -6.19 -2.25
C ASN A 309 -25.86 -4.99 -2.61
N ASP A 310 -24.56 -5.14 -2.37
CA ASP A 310 -23.58 -4.06 -2.49
C ASP A 310 -23.51 -3.52 -3.94
N PRO A 311 -23.75 -2.20 -4.14
CA PRO A 311 -23.78 -1.61 -5.47
C PRO A 311 -22.40 -1.53 -6.14
N ARG A 312 -21.31 -1.84 -5.43
CA ARG A 312 -19.96 -1.91 -6.01
C ARG A 312 -19.71 -3.20 -6.77
N ILE A 313 -20.50 -4.26 -6.56
CA ILE A 313 -20.29 -5.58 -7.21
C ILE A 313 -20.08 -5.47 -8.73
N PRO A 314 -20.91 -4.75 -9.50
CA PRO A 314 -20.80 -4.73 -10.96
C PRO A 314 -19.52 -4.08 -11.49
N VAL A 315 -18.86 -3.22 -10.70
CA VAL A 315 -17.59 -2.58 -11.07
C VAL A 315 -16.40 -3.19 -10.34
N MET A 316 -16.63 -4.09 -9.39
CA MET A 316 -15.56 -4.83 -8.72
C MET A 316 -15.36 -6.23 -9.31
N TYR A 317 -16.41 -6.85 -9.84
CA TYR A 317 -16.36 -8.21 -10.37
C TYR A 317 -17.11 -8.38 -11.68
N ASP A 318 -16.58 -9.27 -12.51
CA ASP A 318 -17.27 -9.85 -13.65
C ASP A 318 -17.88 -11.21 -13.29
N LYS A 319 -19.02 -11.50 -13.91
CA LYS A 319 -19.51 -12.87 -14.00
C LYS A 319 -18.67 -13.54 -15.07
N TYR A 320 -17.64 -14.30 -14.66
CA TYR A 320 -16.85 -15.11 -15.59
C TYR A 320 -17.75 -16.15 -16.27
N GLY A 321 -17.19 -17.13 -16.97
CA GLY A 321 -18.03 -18.10 -17.65
C GLY A 321 -17.24 -19.05 -18.52
N ARG A 322 -17.94 -19.65 -19.48
CA ARG A 322 -17.38 -20.67 -20.36
C ARG A 322 -17.57 -20.25 -21.81
N THR A 323 -16.56 -20.51 -22.63
CA THR A 323 -16.69 -20.46 -24.08
C THR A 323 -17.47 -21.69 -24.54
N GLN A 324 -18.56 -21.47 -25.27
CA GLN A 324 -19.44 -22.51 -25.79
C GLN A 324 -19.56 -22.38 -27.31
N LYS A 325 -19.78 -23.50 -28.00
CA LYS A 325 -20.09 -23.50 -29.43
C LYS A 325 -21.57 -23.17 -29.64
N ILE A 326 -21.87 -21.98 -30.14
CA ILE A 326 -23.22 -21.56 -30.54
C ILE A 326 -23.21 -21.32 -32.04
N ASN A 327 -24.03 -22.06 -32.79
CA ASN A 327 -24.07 -22.03 -34.26
C ASN A 327 -22.68 -22.23 -34.92
N GLY A 328 -21.85 -23.10 -34.33
CA GLY A 328 -20.49 -23.39 -34.81
C GLY A 328 -19.43 -22.35 -34.43
N GLN A 329 -19.81 -21.23 -33.82
CA GLN A 329 -18.89 -20.18 -33.37
C GLN A 329 -18.61 -20.28 -31.87
N ASP A 330 -17.38 -19.95 -31.48
CA ASP A 330 -17.02 -19.80 -30.06
C ASP A 330 -17.63 -18.51 -29.52
N VAL A 331 -18.52 -18.66 -28.54
CA VAL A 331 -19.16 -17.55 -27.86
C VAL A 331 -18.89 -17.68 -26.37
N PHE A 332 -18.35 -16.64 -25.76
CA PHE A 332 -18.21 -16.57 -24.30
C PHE A 332 -19.59 -16.37 -23.67
N VAL A 333 -19.98 -17.26 -22.77
CA VAL A 333 -21.26 -17.21 -22.06
C VAL A 333 -21.00 -16.94 -20.58
N PRO A 334 -21.30 -15.73 -20.07
CA PRO A 334 -21.18 -15.40 -18.65
C PRO A 334 -22.09 -16.25 -17.76
N ASN A 335 -21.66 -16.46 -16.52
CA ASN A 335 -22.46 -17.06 -15.46
C ASN A 335 -23.68 -16.16 -15.14
N LYS A 336 -24.76 -16.77 -14.67
CA LYS A 336 -26.01 -16.04 -14.36
C LYS A 336 -25.87 -15.13 -13.14
N THR A 337 -25.15 -15.59 -12.13
CA THR A 337 -24.98 -14.92 -10.84
C THR A 337 -23.52 -14.67 -10.53
N TYR A 338 -23.27 -13.66 -9.70
CA TYR A 338 -21.96 -13.49 -9.06
C TYR A 338 -21.79 -14.53 -7.96
N LYS A 339 -20.60 -15.11 -7.85
CA LYS A 339 -20.20 -15.99 -6.74
C LYS A 339 -18.68 -16.12 -6.70
N ALA A 340 -18.07 -16.08 -5.53
CA ALA A 340 -16.64 -16.36 -5.38
C ALA A 340 -16.39 -17.84 -5.05
N MET A 341 -15.20 -18.33 -5.36
CA MET A 341 -14.78 -19.68 -4.99
C MET A 341 -14.72 -19.83 -3.47
N PRO A 342 -15.25 -20.91 -2.89
CA PRO A 342 -15.13 -21.16 -1.45
C PRO A 342 -13.67 -21.30 -1.02
N ILE A 343 -13.32 -20.70 0.11
CA ILE A 343 -11.97 -20.76 0.70
C ILE A 343 -11.55 -22.20 1.07
N THR A 344 -12.53 -23.10 1.21
CA THR A 344 -12.34 -24.51 1.57
C THR A 344 -12.06 -25.43 0.37
N PHE A 345 -12.11 -24.93 -0.87
CA PHE A 345 -11.86 -25.74 -2.06
C PHE A 345 -10.43 -26.27 -2.07
N SER A 346 -10.25 -27.54 -2.46
CA SER A 346 -8.91 -28.08 -2.76
C SER A 346 -8.30 -27.41 -3.99
N ALA A 347 -6.99 -27.57 -4.20
CA ALA A 347 -6.33 -27.10 -5.43
C ALA A 347 -7.03 -27.64 -6.69
N THR A 348 -7.37 -28.93 -6.69
CA THR A 348 -8.08 -29.58 -7.79
C THR A 348 -9.49 -29.02 -8.00
N ASP A 349 -10.21 -28.69 -6.92
CA ASP A 349 -11.53 -28.06 -7.03
C ASP A 349 -11.42 -26.66 -7.65
N GLN A 350 -10.42 -25.88 -7.24
CA GLN A 350 -10.14 -24.56 -7.82
C GLN A 350 -9.84 -24.69 -9.33
N GLU A 351 -8.94 -25.59 -9.72
CA GLU A 351 -8.54 -25.82 -11.12
C GLU A 351 -9.69 -26.33 -12.01
N THR A 352 -10.60 -27.14 -11.47
CA THR A 352 -11.69 -27.74 -12.26
C THR A 352 -12.87 -26.78 -12.42
N ASN A 353 -13.16 -25.98 -11.40
CA ASN A 353 -14.41 -25.24 -11.31
C ASN A 353 -14.23 -23.72 -11.50
N PHE A 354 -13.01 -23.19 -11.69
CA PHE A 354 -12.79 -21.75 -11.87
C PHE A 354 -13.71 -21.06 -12.91
N PRO A 355 -14.13 -21.70 -14.04
CA PRO A 355 -14.99 -21.02 -15.02
C PRO A 355 -16.37 -20.65 -14.47
N ASP A 356 -16.78 -21.27 -13.36
CA ASP A 356 -18.10 -21.06 -12.79
C ASP A 356 -18.12 -19.88 -11.79
N TYR A 357 -16.98 -19.26 -11.45
CA TYR A 357 -16.88 -18.23 -10.41
C TYR A 357 -16.47 -16.87 -10.93
N SER A 358 -16.89 -15.82 -10.21
CA SER A 358 -16.58 -14.44 -10.50
C SER A 358 -15.10 -14.14 -10.44
N VAL A 359 -14.71 -13.17 -11.26
CA VAL A 359 -13.35 -12.62 -11.36
C VAL A 359 -13.41 -11.12 -11.13
N LEU A 360 -12.28 -10.47 -10.86
CA LEU A 360 -12.15 -9.02 -10.84
C LEU A 360 -12.67 -8.44 -12.15
N ASP A 361 -13.38 -7.32 -12.04
CA ASP A 361 -13.98 -6.64 -13.19
C ASP A 361 -12.93 -6.27 -14.24
N SER A 362 -13.26 -6.59 -15.50
CA SER A 362 -12.39 -6.41 -16.65
C SER A 362 -12.09 -4.94 -16.93
N ALA A 363 -13.11 -4.08 -16.88
CA ALA A 363 -12.96 -2.65 -17.16
C ALA A 363 -12.24 -1.90 -16.02
N THR A 364 -12.52 -2.23 -14.75
CA THR A 364 -11.92 -1.57 -13.59
C THR A 364 -10.48 -1.99 -13.37
N PHE A 365 -10.17 -3.29 -13.48
CA PHE A 365 -8.86 -3.82 -13.07
C PHE A 365 -8.02 -4.36 -14.23
N LEU A 366 -8.52 -5.36 -14.96
CA LEU A 366 -7.68 -6.13 -15.88
C LEU A 366 -7.21 -5.31 -17.08
N PHE A 367 -8.08 -4.47 -17.64
CA PHE A 367 -7.81 -3.73 -18.88
C PHE A 367 -7.68 -2.22 -18.68
N ASN A 368 -7.69 -1.76 -17.42
CA ASN A 368 -7.64 -0.34 -17.12
C ASN A 368 -6.21 0.21 -17.20
N GLN A 369 -5.81 0.64 -18.40
CA GLN A 369 -4.50 1.28 -18.62
C GLN A 369 -4.33 2.63 -17.93
N LYS A 370 -5.42 3.19 -17.37
CA LYS A 370 -5.43 4.47 -16.67
C LYS A 370 -5.59 4.32 -15.15
N LEU A 371 -5.49 3.09 -14.64
CA LEU A 371 -5.61 2.83 -13.21
C LEU A 371 -4.52 3.59 -12.42
N PRO A 372 -4.89 4.50 -11.50
CA PRO A 372 -3.93 5.26 -10.74
C PRO A 372 -3.35 4.44 -9.58
N GLY A 373 -2.18 4.86 -9.10
CA GLY A 373 -1.69 4.45 -7.78
C GLY A 373 -2.52 5.11 -6.68
N ILE A 374 -2.99 4.33 -5.70
CA ILE A 374 -3.88 4.82 -4.64
C ILE A 374 -3.09 5.00 -3.35
N ILE A 375 -3.00 6.25 -2.87
CA ILE A 375 -2.28 6.58 -1.64
C ILE A 375 -3.27 6.75 -0.47
N ILE A 376 -4.17 7.73 -0.56
CA ILE A 376 -5.23 8.01 0.44
C ILE A 376 -6.52 8.40 -0.28
N THR A 377 -7.66 7.85 0.15
CA THR A 377 -8.99 8.18 -0.39
C THR A 377 -9.89 8.85 0.65
N ALA A 378 -10.88 9.60 0.18
CA ALA A 378 -11.91 10.23 0.99
C ALA A 378 -12.73 9.23 1.79
N SER A 379 -13.09 8.12 1.15
CA SER A 379 -13.81 7.01 1.80
C SER A 379 -13.01 6.45 2.97
N GLU A 380 -11.71 6.17 2.79
CA GLU A 380 -10.86 5.68 3.88
C GLU A 380 -10.79 6.67 5.05
N VAL A 381 -10.60 7.96 4.76
CA VAL A 381 -10.54 9.01 5.78
C VAL A 381 -11.86 9.15 6.53
N ASN A 382 -12.99 9.09 5.84
CA ASN A 382 -14.30 9.13 6.50
C ASN A 382 -14.61 7.85 7.31
N LEU A 383 -14.07 6.69 6.92
CA LEU A 383 -14.13 5.48 7.75
C LEU A 383 -13.24 5.58 8.99
N LEU A 384 -12.06 6.21 8.89
CA LEU A 384 -11.21 6.53 10.06
C LEU A 384 -11.92 7.50 11.01
N LYS A 385 -12.60 8.52 10.48
CA LYS A 385 -13.43 9.45 11.25
C LYS A 385 -14.59 8.73 11.93
N ALA A 386 -15.28 7.84 11.21
CA ALA A 386 -16.37 7.04 11.74
C ALA A 386 -15.91 6.18 12.92
N GLU A 387 -14.76 5.50 12.80
CA GLU A 387 -14.16 4.74 13.91
C GLU A 387 -13.87 5.66 15.11
N ALA A 388 -13.20 6.79 14.88
CA ALA A 388 -12.81 7.71 15.95
C ALA A 388 -14.04 8.28 16.68
N TYR A 389 -15.07 8.70 15.95
CA TYR A 389 -16.29 9.22 16.55
C TYR A 389 -17.10 8.14 17.28
N GLU A 390 -17.18 6.91 16.76
CA GLU A 390 -17.91 5.84 17.46
C GLU A 390 -17.19 5.41 18.74
N ARG A 391 -15.86 5.47 18.76
CA ARG A 391 -15.06 5.13 19.96
C ARG A 391 -15.02 6.26 20.99
N TRP A 392 -14.90 7.51 20.53
CA TRP A 392 -14.48 8.62 21.39
C TRP A 392 -15.33 9.89 21.27
N GLY A 393 -16.22 9.97 20.29
CA GLY A 393 -17.00 11.16 19.99
C GLY A 393 -18.50 10.89 19.96
N SER A 394 -19.19 11.51 18.99
CA SER A 394 -20.63 11.36 18.82
C SER A 394 -20.97 10.23 17.86
N SER A 395 -21.84 9.30 18.27
CA SER A 395 -22.35 8.23 17.38
C SER A 395 -23.11 8.79 16.18
N ALA A 396 -23.72 9.98 16.28
CA ALA A 396 -24.35 10.65 15.14
C ALA A 396 -23.30 11.12 14.11
N SER A 397 -22.20 11.73 14.57
CA SER A 397 -21.07 12.10 13.70
C SER A 397 -20.38 10.88 13.09
N ALA A 398 -20.33 9.77 13.85
CA ALA A 398 -19.83 8.49 13.36
C ALA A 398 -20.71 7.94 12.23
N GLN A 399 -22.03 7.92 12.42
CA GLN A 399 -22.98 7.51 11.39
C GLN A 399 -22.87 8.37 10.14
N THR A 400 -22.86 9.70 10.26
CA THR A 400 -22.70 10.59 9.10
C THR A 400 -21.40 10.33 8.34
N SER A 401 -20.28 10.14 9.06
CA SER A 401 -18.99 9.84 8.44
C SER A 401 -19.00 8.48 7.74
N TYR A 402 -19.60 7.47 8.37
CA TYR A 402 -19.73 6.13 7.81
C TYR A 402 -20.57 6.13 6.52
N GLU A 403 -21.76 6.70 6.55
CA GLU A 403 -22.65 6.76 5.38
C GLU A 403 -22.03 7.57 4.24
N THR A 404 -21.34 8.65 4.56
CA THR A 404 -20.56 9.44 3.59
C THR A 404 -19.49 8.57 2.95
N ALA A 405 -18.72 7.84 3.75
CA ALA A 405 -17.66 6.98 3.25
C ALA A 405 -18.18 5.87 2.32
N LEU A 406 -19.32 5.25 2.64
CA LEU A 406 -19.91 4.21 1.78
C LEU A 406 -20.29 4.78 0.40
N ARG A 407 -20.90 5.98 0.35
CA ARG A 407 -21.19 6.67 -0.92
C ARG A 407 -19.92 7.00 -1.68
N GLN A 408 -18.91 7.53 -0.97
CA GLN A 408 -17.61 7.82 -1.55
C GLN A 408 -16.93 6.55 -2.10
N SER A 409 -17.04 5.41 -1.42
CA SER A 409 -16.53 4.14 -1.93
C SER A 409 -17.24 3.71 -3.20
N VAL A 410 -18.55 3.94 -3.34
CA VAL A 410 -19.28 3.67 -4.59
C VAL A 410 -18.75 4.58 -5.69
N SER A 411 -18.71 5.89 -5.46
CA SER A 411 -18.17 6.86 -6.42
C SER A 411 -16.73 6.54 -6.84
N PHE A 412 -15.90 6.07 -5.90
CA PHE A 412 -14.52 5.70 -6.15
C PHE A 412 -14.38 4.53 -7.15
N TYR A 413 -15.04 3.40 -6.92
CA TYR A 413 -14.92 2.26 -7.82
C TYR A 413 -15.56 2.51 -9.19
N TYR A 414 -16.67 3.25 -9.24
CA TYR A 414 -17.24 3.68 -10.51
C TYR A 414 -16.33 4.67 -11.24
N TYR A 415 -15.63 5.56 -10.53
CA TYR A 415 -14.60 6.40 -11.13
C TYR A 415 -13.48 5.55 -11.74
N LEU A 416 -12.94 4.56 -11.02
CA LEU A 416 -11.90 3.67 -11.55
C LEU A 416 -12.39 2.93 -12.80
N ASN A 417 -13.58 2.35 -12.78
CA ASN A 417 -14.20 1.70 -13.94
C ASN A 417 -14.28 2.65 -15.15
N ASN A 418 -14.72 3.89 -14.94
CA ASN A 418 -14.87 4.89 -16.00
C ASN A 418 -13.54 5.52 -16.47
N LEU A 419 -12.41 5.25 -15.80
CA LEU A 419 -11.09 5.60 -16.34
C LEU A 419 -10.66 4.69 -17.50
N ASN A 420 -11.30 3.53 -17.67
CA ASN A 420 -10.99 2.65 -18.78
C ASN A 420 -11.26 3.34 -20.13
N GLN A 421 -10.25 3.32 -20.99
CA GLN A 421 -10.25 3.94 -22.32
C GLN A 421 -10.03 2.92 -23.44
N GLY A 422 -10.00 1.61 -23.16
CA GLY A 422 -9.65 0.57 -24.14
C GLY A 422 -10.49 -0.71 -24.06
N GLY A 423 -10.29 -1.59 -25.06
CA GLY A 423 -10.67 -3.01 -25.01
C GLY A 423 -12.12 -3.38 -25.32
N GLY A 424 -13.01 -2.43 -25.63
CA GLY A 424 -14.43 -2.74 -25.89
C GLY A 424 -15.21 -3.21 -24.66
N TYR A 425 -14.65 -3.04 -23.46
CA TYR A 425 -15.30 -3.34 -22.18
C TYR A 425 -16.22 -2.19 -21.75
N VAL A 426 -17.29 -2.53 -21.04
CA VAL A 426 -18.39 -1.60 -20.77
C VAL A 426 -18.09 -0.78 -19.52
N ASN A 427 -17.92 0.53 -19.71
CA ASN A 427 -17.93 1.47 -18.60
C ASN A 427 -19.36 1.57 -18.05
N LEU A 428 -19.52 1.34 -16.75
CA LEU A 428 -20.84 1.31 -16.13
C LEU A 428 -21.21 2.68 -15.56
N PRO A 429 -22.47 3.14 -15.73
CA PRO A 429 -22.95 4.35 -15.07
C PRO A 429 -23.06 4.11 -13.56
N ALA A 430 -22.77 5.14 -12.78
CA ALA A 430 -22.98 5.12 -11.33
C ALA A 430 -24.42 4.74 -10.98
N PRO A 431 -24.65 3.99 -9.89
CA PRO A 431 -25.98 3.57 -9.48
C PRO A 431 -26.80 4.79 -9.04
N LYS A 432 -28.12 4.69 -9.17
CA LYS A 432 -29.03 5.72 -8.64
C LYS A 432 -28.89 5.83 -7.12
N ASP A 433 -29.05 7.03 -6.57
CA ASP A 433 -29.02 7.26 -5.13
C ASP A 433 -29.98 6.36 -4.35
N SER A 434 -31.14 6.01 -4.91
CA SER A 434 -32.09 5.09 -4.28
C SER A 434 -31.51 3.70 -4.04
N VAL A 435 -30.67 3.18 -4.94
CA VAL A 435 -29.99 1.88 -4.77
C VAL A 435 -28.96 1.98 -3.66
N VAL A 436 -28.16 3.05 -3.65
CA VAL A 436 -27.14 3.29 -2.62
C VAL A 436 -27.80 3.51 -1.25
N ASN A 437 -28.94 4.20 -1.19
CA ASN A 437 -29.71 4.40 0.04
C ASN A 437 -30.23 3.08 0.62
N VAL A 438 -30.73 2.17 -0.22
CA VAL A 438 -31.19 0.85 0.25
C VAL A 438 -30.01 0.04 0.81
N TRP A 439 -28.86 0.05 0.14
CA TRP A 439 -27.66 -0.61 0.64
C TRP A 439 -27.20 -0.04 2.00
N ILE A 440 -27.15 1.29 2.14
CA ILE A 440 -26.69 1.94 3.38
C ILE A 440 -27.70 1.78 4.52
N ASN A 441 -29.01 1.83 4.24
CA ASN A 441 -30.03 1.94 5.30
C ASN A 441 -30.81 0.64 5.58
N SER A 442 -30.72 -0.36 4.71
CA SER A 442 -31.59 -1.54 4.76
C SER A 442 -30.88 -2.84 4.37
N SER A 443 -29.58 -2.94 4.65
CA SER A 443 -28.78 -4.14 4.38
C SER A 443 -27.87 -4.51 5.56
N THR A 444 -27.09 -5.59 5.42
CA THR A 444 -26.06 -5.95 6.40
C THR A 444 -24.94 -4.90 6.53
N ALA A 445 -24.82 -3.97 5.57
CA ALA A 445 -23.90 -2.84 5.65
C ALA A 445 -24.45 -1.66 6.48
N SER A 446 -25.65 -1.74 7.04
CA SER A 446 -26.25 -0.60 7.76
C SER A 446 -25.57 -0.28 9.09
N TYR A 447 -25.50 1.01 9.42
CA TYR A 447 -24.93 1.50 10.67
C TYR A 447 -25.91 1.32 11.84
N THR A 448 -26.03 0.09 12.34
CA THR A 448 -27.06 -0.26 13.34
C THR A 448 -26.52 -1.22 14.39
N GLY A 449 -27.30 -1.44 15.46
CA GLY A 449 -26.96 -2.35 16.56
C GLY A 449 -26.08 -1.70 17.64
N SER A 450 -25.39 -2.55 18.39
CA SER A 450 -24.48 -2.12 19.46
C SER A 450 -23.26 -1.37 18.90
N SER A 451 -22.53 -0.66 19.78
CA SER A 451 -21.27 -0.02 19.38
C SER A 451 -20.26 -1.01 18.78
N ALA A 452 -20.20 -2.24 19.31
CA ALA A 452 -19.37 -3.30 18.75
C ALA A 452 -19.81 -3.66 17.32
N ASN A 453 -21.12 -3.79 17.05
CA ASN A 453 -21.62 -4.07 15.70
C ASN A 453 -21.29 -2.93 14.72
N LYS A 454 -21.47 -1.68 15.14
CA LYS A 454 -21.14 -0.49 14.34
C LYS A 454 -19.65 -0.43 13.99
N LEU A 455 -18.77 -0.68 14.97
CA LEU A 455 -17.32 -0.74 14.75
C LEU A 455 -16.95 -1.88 13.81
N THR A 456 -17.52 -3.06 13.98
CA THR A 456 -17.33 -4.18 13.05
C THR A 456 -17.71 -3.80 11.62
N ASN A 457 -18.85 -3.12 11.42
CA ASN A 457 -19.25 -2.66 10.09
C ASN A 457 -18.30 -1.60 9.51
N ILE A 458 -17.82 -0.65 10.33
CA ILE A 458 -16.77 0.30 9.91
C ILE A 458 -15.52 -0.46 9.43
N TYR A 459 -15.04 -1.45 10.19
CA TYR A 459 -13.83 -2.21 9.84
C TYR A 459 -14.01 -3.04 8.57
N ILE A 460 -15.14 -3.74 8.43
CA ILE A 460 -15.46 -4.56 7.25
C ILE A 460 -15.58 -3.69 6.00
N GLN A 461 -16.28 -2.55 6.09
CA GLN A 461 -16.46 -1.65 4.94
C GLN A 461 -15.17 -0.95 4.54
N LYS A 462 -14.29 -0.66 5.50
CA LYS A 462 -12.94 -0.17 5.21
C LYS A 462 -12.08 -1.23 4.51
N TRP A 463 -12.07 -2.46 5.02
CA TRP A 463 -11.38 -3.57 4.36
C TRP A 463 -11.89 -3.81 2.93
N ALA A 464 -13.21 -3.78 2.72
CA ALA A 464 -13.82 -3.90 1.40
C ALA A 464 -13.46 -2.73 0.46
N HIS A 465 -13.39 -1.50 0.98
CA HIS A 465 -12.98 -0.33 0.20
C HIS A 465 -11.50 -0.35 -0.22
N LEU A 466 -10.61 -0.83 0.65
CA LEU A 466 -9.18 -0.93 0.34
C LEU A 466 -8.95 -1.97 -0.78
N GLY A 467 -9.64 -3.11 -0.69
CA GLY A 467 -9.66 -4.14 -1.73
C GLY A 467 -8.27 -4.59 -2.19
N VAL A 468 -8.20 -5.11 -3.42
CA VAL A 468 -6.95 -5.66 -3.98
C VAL A 468 -5.87 -4.59 -4.16
N LEU A 469 -6.25 -3.36 -4.52
CA LEU A 469 -5.32 -2.28 -4.87
C LEU A 469 -4.61 -1.66 -3.66
N GLN A 470 -5.16 -1.77 -2.46
CA GLN A 470 -4.53 -1.33 -1.22
C GLN A 470 -4.37 -2.47 -0.20
N SER A 471 -4.05 -3.67 -0.68
CA SER A 471 -3.91 -4.88 0.13
C SER A 471 -2.95 -4.75 1.32
N MET A 472 -1.89 -3.93 1.21
CA MET A 472 -0.99 -3.66 2.34
C MET A 472 -1.69 -2.97 3.51
N GLU A 473 -2.48 -1.93 3.21
CA GLU A 473 -3.26 -1.22 4.23
C GLU A 473 -4.36 -2.12 4.78
N ALA A 474 -4.98 -2.95 3.92
CA ALA A 474 -5.99 -3.92 4.34
C ALA A 474 -5.40 -4.96 5.31
N TRP A 475 -4.20 -5.47 5.04
CA TRP A 475 -3.50 -6.41 5.92
C TRP A 475 -3.07 -5.76 7.24
N ALA A 476 -2.65 -4.48 7.21
CA ALA A 476 -2.35 -3.75 8.42
C ALA A 476 -3.62 -3.49 9.27
N GLU A 477 -4.74 -3.14 8.65
CA GLU A 477 -6.03 -2.95 9.35
C GLU A 477 -6.59 -4.26 9.89
N TYR A 478 -6.50 -5.35 9.14
CA TYR A 478 -6.87 -6.69 9.60
C TYR A 478 -6.08 -7.08 10.85
N ARG A 479 -4.75 -6.93 10.84
CA ARG A 479 -3.90 -7.22 12.00
C ARG A 479 -4.16 -6.27 13.19
N ARG A 480 -4.59 -5.03 12.96
CA ARG A 480 -4.88 -4.05 14.01
C ARG A 480 -6.23 -4.32 14.69
N THR A 481 -7.23 -4.63 13.88
CA THR A 481 -8.64 -4.68 14.32
C THR A 481 -9.12 -6.09 14.58
N GLY A 482 -8.50 -7.10 13.94
CA GLY A 482 -8.98 -8.48 13.89
C GLY A 482 -10.15 -8.69 12.92
N PHE A 483 -10.55 -7.66 12.16
CA PHE A 483 -11.70 -7.72 11.24
C PHE A 483 -11.28 -7.53 9.77
N PRO A 484 -11.98 -8.19 8.82
CA PRO A 484 -13.05 -9.18 9.03
C PRO A 484 -12.57 -10.47 9.70
N ILE A 485 -13.50 -11.28 10.21
CA ILE A 485 -13.18 -12.61 10.76
C ILE A 485 -12.95 -13.58 9.60
N LEU A 486 -11.69 -13.70 9.19
CA LEU A 486 -11.26 -14.51 8.05
C LEU A 486 -10.97 -15.96 8.45
N THR A 487 -11.34 -16.90 7.59
CA THR A 487 -10.99 -18.32 7.73
C THR A 487 -9.73 -18.61 6.93
N PHE A 488 -8.73 -19.22 7.56
CA PHE A 488 -7.46 -19.58 6.93
C PHE A 488 -7.26 -21.10 7.02
N PRO A 489 -7.32 -21.84 5.90
CA PRO A 489 -7.07 -23.28 5.89
C PRO A 489 -5.65 -23.62 6.36
N SER A 490 -5.51 -24.37 7.46
CA SER A 490 -4.21 -24.81 8.00
C SER A 490 -3.74 -26.16 7.44
N ASP A 491 -4.67 -26.98 6.98
CA ASP A 491 -4.37 -28.34 6.58
C ASP A 491 -3.66 -28.40 5.21
N GLY A 492 -2.73 -29.34 5.06
CA GLY A 492 -1.94 -29.51 3.85
C GLY A 492 -0.98 -28.36 3.57
N LYS A 493 -0.67 -27.53 4.57
CA LYS A 493 0.28 -26.41 4.46
C LYS A 493 1.69 -26.86 4.83
N LEU A 494 2.69 -26.16 4.28
CA LEU A 494 4.10 -26.43 4.54
C LEU A 494 4.38 -26.25 6.03
N SER A 495 5.11 -27.21 6.64
CA SER A 495 5.46 -27.16 8.07
C SER A 495 6.13 -25.84 8.45
N GLY A 496 5.61 -25.17 9.49
CA GLY A 496 6.07 -23.84 9.91
C GLY A 496 5.41 -22.67 9.15
N PHE A 497 4.52 -23.00 8.20
CA PHE A 497 3.73 -22.08 7.39
C PHE A 497 2.23 -22.42 7.44
N ASP A 498 1.72 -22.87 8.58
CA ASP A 498 0.33 -23.31 8.73
C ASP A 498 -0.69 -22.14 8.71
N THR A 499 -0.23 -20.92 9.01
CA THR A 499 -1.06 -19.71 9.03
C THR A 499 -0.36 -18.53 8.35
N PRO A 500 -1.12 -17.47 7.95
CA PRO A 500 -0.52 -16.21 7.55
C PRO A 500 0.44 -15.68 8.62
N PRO A 501 1.50 -14.96 8.20
CA PRO A 501 2.40 -14.33 9.14
C PRO A 501 1.78 -13.06 9.76
N THR A 502 2.34 -12.58 10.86
CA THR A 502 2.02 -11.27 11.47
C THR A 502 2.93 -10.14 10.96
N ARG A 503 4.03 -10.50 10.30
CA ARG A 503 5.03 -9.61 9.68
C ARG A 503 5.81 -10.33 8.59
N LEU A 504 6.47 -9.58 7.71
CA LEU A 504 7.50 -10.10 6.82
C LEU A 504 8.83 -10.27 7.57
N ILE A 505 9.59 -11.29 7.20
CA ILE A 505 10.95 -11.48 7.71
C ILE A 505 11.94 -10.60 6.93
N TYR A 506 13.02 -10.20 7.58
CA TYR A 506 14.04 -9.38 6.92
C TYR A 506 14.69 -10.15 5.76
N PRO A 507 14.99 -9.47 4.64
CA PRO A 507 15.65 -10.10 3.50
C PRO A 507 16.97 -10.78 3.86
N SER A 508 17.32 -11.81 3.11
CA SER A 508 18.57 -12.57 3.29
C SER A 508 19.82 -11.68 3.12
N THR A 509 19.74 -10.63 2.31
CA THR A 509 20.82 -9.63 2.16
C THR A 509 21.11 -8.87 3.44
N GLU A 510 20.11 -8.53 4.25
CA GLU A 510 20.33 -7.86 5.53
C GLU A 510 21.10 -8.75 6.52
N LYS A 511 20.77 -10.04 6.54
CA LYS A 511 21.42 -11.05 7.41
C LYS A 511 22.90 -11.22 7.10
N THR A 512 23.28 -10.99 5.85
CA THR A 512 24.64 -11.22 5.34
C THR A 512 25.46 -9.94 5.24
N LEU A 513 24.89 -8.86 4.67
CA LEU A 513 25.57 -7.60 4.39
C LEU A 513 25.50 -6.60 5.56
N ASN A 514 24.46 -6.67 6.39
CA ASN A 514 24.25 -5.82 7.57
C ASN A 514 24.25 -6.64 8.88
N SER A 515 25.02 -7.73 8.91
CA SER A 515 24.95 -8.77 9.96
C SER A 515 25.11 -8.24 11.39
N ALA A 516 26.03 -7.30 11.61
CA ALA A 516 26.28 -6.73 12.95
C ALA A 516 25.06 -5.96 13.50
N ASN A 517 24.38 -5.16 12.67
CA ASN A 517 23.17 -4.46 13.11
C ASN A 517 21.95 -5.39 13.12
N TYR A 518 21.88 -6.35 12.19
CA TYR A 518 20.82 -7.37 12.16
C TYR A 518 20.78 -8.21 13.45
N GLN A 519 21.95 -8.53 14.04
CA GLN A 519 22.00 -9.26 15.32
C GLN A 519 21.19 -8.57 16.43
N ALA A 520 21.11 -7.24 16.44
CA ALA A 520 20.32 -6.50 17.43
C ALA A 520 18.79 -6.72 17.30
N VAL A 521 18.32 -7.12 16.11
CA VAL A 521 16.89 -7.35 15.82
C VAL A 521 16.56 -8.81 15.50
N GLN A 522 17.55 -9.70 15.44
CA GLN A 522 17.38 -11.12 15.07
C GLN A 522 16.31 -11.82 15.90
N ALA A 523 16.24 -11.55 17.21
CA ALA A 523 15.23 -12.15 18.09
C ALA A 523 13.79 -11.75 17.73
N LYS A 524 13.61 -10.59 17.06
CA LYS A 524 12.32 -10.12 16.58
C LYS A 524 11.99 -10.66 15.18
N ASP A 525 12.96 -11.15 14.41
CA ASP A 525 12.81 -11.60 13.01
C ASP A 525 12.15 -12.98 12.88
N THR A 526 10.89 -13.06 13.29
CA THR A 526 10.07 -14.27 13.14
C THR A 526 8.74 -13.93 12.49
N ARG A 527 8.14 -14.91 11.80
CA ARG A 527 6.82 -14.77 11.16
C ARG A 527 5.67 -14.46 12.13
N LYS A 528 5.87 -14.69 13.43
CA LYS A 528 4.85 -14.56 14.48
C LYS A 528 5.09 -13.37 15.42
N THR A 529 6.24 -12.70 15.32
CA THR A 529 6.49 -11.50 16.11
C THR A 529 5.53 -10.40 15.66
N LYS A 530 4.83 -9.79 16.61
CA LYS A 530 3.89 -8.71 16.34
C LYS A 530 4.65 -7.41 16.06
N ILE A 531 4.15 -6.63 15.09
CA ILE A 531 4.51 -5.21 14.93
C ILE A 531 3.97 -4.45 16.15
N PHE A 532 4.64 -3.40 16.62
CA PHE A 532 4.36 -2.78 17.93
C PHE A 532 2.90 -2.32 18.12
N TRP A 533 2.19 -1.99 17.04
CA TRP A 533 0.79 -1.53 17.08
C TRP A 533 -0.24 -2.67 17.04
N GLN A 534 0.20 -3.92 16.82
CA GLN A 534 -0.67 -5.09 16.86
C GLN A 534 -0.95 -5.50 18.32
N GLN A 535 -2.20 -5.83 18.61
CA GLN A 535 -2.64 -6.39 19.90
C GLN A 535 -2.27 -7.86 20.01
#